data_AF-A0A9K3LI74-F1
#
_entry.id   AF-A0A9K3LI74-F1
#
_cell.length_a   1.000
_cell.length_b   1.000
_cell.length_c   1.000
_cell.angle_alpha   90.00
_cell.angle_beta   90.00
_cell.angle_gamma   90.00
#
_symmetry.space_group_name_H-M   'P 1'
#
loop_
_entity.id
_entity.type
_entity.pdbx_description
1 polymer ?
#
loop_
_entity_poly.entity_id
_entity_poly.type
_entity_poly.pdbx_seq_one_letter_code
_entity_poly.pdbx_strand_id
1 'polypeptide(L)'
;MSSLKKSSSIDSSSGRGNEIRVIQEDGPEYRSVMMAPISAPPLPRSFSTTTPPPLKLASRPLNKSTPFKSSTHTTSTVKKAIWIVSEPTPLPFHYPLERTNVYVADASAQECADRICHCLRILNIAAHQSEGDDTEPESSNSSSVLLAETHDFVKFSVRLFSDEGKIVVEVQRLGGCAFGFREASRAILRSARGDSFQDTAPSRKLSIPPALPVRSLEVLESCTRDDFEIAMNMLQSECVDSQYLALDSLEQMTQSSELIQMAAKLVLESRCVERLVALLENDAMVRKVLAVLANACTALESADLAVMLLSFEQLKETSFLSYLLSSLGEASDRPLEAYQAARCLKALLISKEVESIIVQMSCVDVVESACRAGSNCHRALEQESLKLMTHLRNICC
;
A
#
# COMPACT_ATOMS: atom_id res chain seq x y z
N MET A 1 -32.78 -17.55 -68.04
CA MET A 1 -32.70 -16.11 -67.75
C MET A 1 -32.13 -15.96 -66.34
N SER A 2 -30.81 -16.03 -66.14
CA SER A 2 -29.80 -14.97 -66.31
C SER A 2 -29.91 -13.84 -65.27
N SER A 3 -29.05 -13.88 -64.24
CA SER A 3 -28.32 -12.76 -63.60
C SER A 3 -27.68 -13.25 -62.30
N LEU A 4 -26.37 -13.56 -62.30
CA LEU A 4 -25.21 -12.68 -62.06
C LEU A 4 -24.73 -12.77 -60.60
N LYS A 5 -23.86 -13.76 -60.34
CA LYS A 5 -22.96 -13.82 -59.18
C LYS A 5 -21.75 -12.94 -59.48
N LYS A 6 -21.48 -11.94 -58.64
CA LYS A 6 -20.24 -11.15 -58.65
C LYS A 6 -19.24 -11.78 -57.69
N SER A 7 -18.21 -12.41 -58.23
CA SER A 7 -17.01 -12.85 -57.52
C SER A 7 -15.99 -11.71 -57.54
N SER A 8 -15.62 -11.20 -56.37
CA SER A 8 -14.51 -10.25 -56.21
C SER A 8 -13.24 -11.03 -55.88
N SER A 9 -12.37 -11.14 -56.89
CA SER A 9 -10.99 -11.59 -56.78
C SER A 9 -10.17 -10.50 -56.06
N ILE A 10 -9.51 -10.86 -54.96
CA ILE A 10 -8.54 -10.00 -54.28
C ILE A 10 -7.16 -10.47 -54.73
N ASP A 11 -6.49 -9.59 -55.48
CA ASP A 11 -5.12 -9.74 -55.94
C ASP A 11 -4.14 -9.70 -54.78
N SER A 12 -3.33 -10.75 -54.71
CA SER A 12 -2.17 -10.94 -53.86
C SER A 12 -0.92 -10.43 -54.59
N SER A 13 -0.47 -9.22 -54.31
CA SER A 13 0.94 -8.83 -54.51
C SER A 13 1.30 -7.51 -53.83
N SER A 14 2.20 -7.57 -52.84
CA SER A 14 3.16 -6.50 -52.53
C SER A 14 3.99 -6.96 -51.33
N GLY A 15 5.09 -7.66 -51.62
CA GLY A 15 6.11 -7.97 -50.62
C GLY A 15 6.69 -6.68 -50.04
N ARG A 16 6.38 -6.41 -48.78
CA ARG A 16 7.13 -5.46 -47.95
C ARG A 16 8.23 -6.25 -47.26
N GLY A 17 9.47 -5.99 -47.66
CA GLY A 17 10.64 -6.49 -46.96
C GLY A 17 10.60 -6.03 -45.51
N ASN A 18 10.67 -6.99 -44.59
CA ASN A 18 10.95 -6.74 -43.19
C ASN A 18 12.40 -6.24 -43.07
N GLU A 19 12.59 -4.93 -43.23
CA GLU A 19 13.75 -4.25 -42.69
C GLU A 19 13.61 -4.28 -41.17
N ILE A 20 14.36 -5.21 -40.55
CA ILE A 20 14.57 -5.22 -39.10
C ILE A 20 15.32 -3.92 -38.77
N ARG A 21 14.57 -2.87 -38.42
CA ARG A 21 15.14 -1.69 -37.80
C ARG A 21 15.64 -2.11 -36.43
N VAL A 22 16.93 -2.40 -36.35
CA VAL A 22 17.66 -2.49 -35.08
C VAL A 22 17.53 -1.12 -34.44
N ILE A 23 16.62 -1.02 -33.47
CA ILE A 23 16.53 0.15 -32.60
C ILE A 23 17.81 0.12 -31.78
N GLN A 24 18.74 1.00 -32.13
CA GLN A 24 19.95 1.21 -31.36
C GLN A 24 19.51 1.83 -30.03
N GLU A 25 19.37 1.00 -29.00
CA GLU A 25 19.10 1.46 -27.64
C GLU A 25 20.26 2.37 -27.22
N ASP A 26 19.96 3.67 -27.11
CA ASP A 26 20.86 4.68 -26.56
C ASP A 26 20.92 4.45 -25.05
N GLY A 27 21.68 3.43 -24.66
CA GLY A 27 21.90 3.08 -23.27
C GLY A 27 22.59 4.26 -22.55
N PRO A 28 22.33 4.46 -21.24
CA PRO A 28 22.91 5.56 -20.49
C PRO A 28 24.44 5.48 -20.55
N GLU A 29 25.06 6.38 -21.31
CA GLU A 29 26.50 6.54 -21.34
C GLU A 29 26.92 7.14 -20.00
N TYR A 30 27.34 6.29 -19.06
CA TYR A 30 27.88 6.71 -17.76
C TYR A 30 29.23 7.41 -17.96
N ARG A 31 29.19 8.64 -18.46
CA ARG A 31 30.33 9.54 -18.47
C ARG A 31 30.63 9.90 -17.02
N SER A 32 31.68 9.30 -16.48
CA SER A 32 32.26 9.69 -15.21
C SER A 32 32.76 11.13 -15.35
N VAL A 33 31.91 12.09 -15.00
CA VAL A 33 32.33 13.48 -14.87
C VAL A 33 33.19 13.54 -13.62
N MET A 34 34.52 13.60 -13.79
CA MET A 34 35.40 14.02 -12.71
C MET A 34 34.97 15.43 -12.32
N MET A 35 34.17 15.53 -11.26
CA MET A 35 33.95 16.77 -10.55
C MET A 35 35.31 17.17 -10.01
N ALA A 36 35.97 18.12 -10.69
CA ALA A 36 37.13 18.79 -10.13
C ALA A 36 36.77 19.21 -8.71
N PRO A 37 37.64 19.02 -7.71
CA PRO A 37 37.35 19.42 -6.35
C PRO A 37 37.09 20.92 -6.35
N ILE A 38 35.80 21.29 -6.36
CA ILE A 38 35.38 22.66 -6.12
C ILE A 38 35.82 22.90 -4.69
N SER A 39 36.91 23.65 -4.54
CA SER A 39 37.35 24.15 -3.24
C SER A 39 36.15 24.87 -2.65
N ALA A 40 35.50 24.23 -1.68
CA ALA A 40 34.34 24.81 -1.03
C ALA A 40 34.74 26.22 -0.58
N PRO A 41 34.00 27.27 -0.98
CA PRO A 41 34.29 28.61 -0.52
C PRO A 41 34.35 28.57 1.01
N PRO A 42 35.35 29.22 1.64
CA PRO A 42 35.52 29.18 3.08
C PRO A 42 34.21 29.67 3.72
N LEU A 43 33.49 28.73 4.34
CA LEU A 43 32.29 29.05 5.10
C LEU A 43 32.70 30.10 6.14
N PRO A 44 31.99 31.24 6.24
CA PRO A 44 32.29 32.23 7.25
C PRO A 44 32.20 31.57 8.62
N ARG A 45 33.35 31.41 9.27
CA ARG A 45 33.46 31.05 10.68
C ARG A 45 32.97 32.23 11.51
N SER A 46 31.67 32.39 11.59
CA SER A 46 31.01 33.29 12.52
C SER A 46 29.95 32.50 13.30
N PHE A 47 30.42 31.48 14.04
CA PHE A 47 29.82 31.15 15.31
C PHE A 47 30.47 32.08 16.33
N SER A 48 29.82 33.20 16.55
CA SER A 48 30.03 34.07 17.70
C SER A 48 30.16 33.23 18.95
N THR A 49 31.28 33.40 19.65
CA THR A 49 31.52 33.01 21.03
C THR A 49 30.66 33.85 21.97
N THR A 50 29.35 33.93 21.72
CA THR A 50 28.39 34.40 22.72
C THR A 50 28.14 33.22 23.63
N THR A 51 28.80 33.28 24.78
CA THR A 51 28.47 32.53 25.98
C THR A 51 26.95 32.48 26.11
N PRO A 52 26.32 31.30 26.03
CA PRO A 52 24.89 31.19 26.24
C PRO A 52 24.58 31.75 27.64
N PRO A 53 23.55 32.60 27.80
CA PRO A 53 23.13 33.01 29.13
C PRO A 53 22.84 31.75 29.96
N PRO A 54 23.14 31.75 31.27
CA PRO A 54 22.86 30.60 32.12
C PRO A 54 21.36 30.35 32.07
N LEU A 55 20.96 29.34 31.29
CA LEU A 55 19.65 28.75 31.36
C LEU A 55 19.54 28.24 32.79
N LYS A 56 18.80 29.00 33.61
CA LYS A 56 18.27 28.50 34.87
C LYS A 56 17.49 27.24 34.50
N LEU A 57 18.13 26.08 34.68
CA LEU A 57 17.44 24.81 34.79
C LEU A 57 16.46 25.00 35.95
N ALA A 58 15.24 25.42 35.62
CA ALA A 58 14.10 25.07 36.43
C ALA A 58 14.09 23.54 36.41
N SER A 59 14.64 22.96 37.48
CA SER A 59 14.52 21.56 37.83
C SER A 59 13.03 21.27 37.90
N ARG A 60 12.44 20.92 36.75
CA ARG A 60 11.12 20.33 36.67
C ARG A 60 11.24 19.07 37.53
N PRO A 61 10.45 18.94 38.62
CA PRO A 61 10.55 17.78 39.48
C PRO A 61 10.37 16.55 38.59
N LEU A 62 11.39 15.69 38.60
CA LEU A 62 11.35 14.37 38.00
C LEU A 62 10.23 13.65 38.75
N ASN A 63 9.01 13.73 38.22
CA ASN A 63 7.90 12.91 38.68
C ASN A 63 8.39 11.48 38.51
N LYS A 64 8.74 10.86 39.65
CA LYS A 64 8.96 9.43 39.77
C LYS A 64 7.69 8.79 39.22
N SER A 65 7.74 8.40 37.95
CA SER A 65 6.71 7.62 37.30
C SER A 65 6.52 6.40 38.19
N THR A 66 5.36 6.33 38.84
CA THR A 66 4.92 5.14 39.55
C THR A 66 5.11 3.94 38.63
N PRO A 67 5.62 2.80 39.12
CA PRO A 67 5.74 1.59 38.29
C PRO A 67 4.39 1.34 37.66
N PHE A 68 4.34 1.46 36.33
CA PHE A 68 3.15 1.26 35.55
C PHE A 68 2.76 -0.20 35.80
N LYS A 69 1.70 -0.42 36.59
CA LYS A 69 1.14 -1.75 36.78
C LYS A 69 0.74 -2.19 35.38
N SER A 70 1.54 -3.08 34.80
CA SER A 70 1.25 -3.77 33.55
C SER A 70 -0.17 -4.31 33.69
N SER A 71 -1.12 -3.66 33.03
CA SER A 71 -2.49 -4.13 32.95
C SER A 71 -2.38 -5.55 32.42
N THR A 72 -2.79 -6.51 33.23
CA THR A 72 -2.89 -7.92 32.85
C THR A 72 -3.90 -7.95 31.71
N HIS A 73 -3.39 -7.82 30.49
CA HIS A 73 -4.18 -7.91 29.28
C HIS A 73 -4.90 -9.26 29.35
N THR A 74 -6.21 -9.19 29.52
CA THR A 74 -7.11 -10.33 29.36
C THR A 74 -6.72 -11.01 28.06
N THR A 75 -6.25 -12.25 28.18
CA THR A 75 -5.78 -13.09 27.09
C THR A 75 -6.93 -13.28 26.11
N SER A 76 -7.07 -12.36 25.15
CA SER A 76 -7.96 -12.55 24.02
C SER A 76 -7.53 -13.86 23.37
N THR A 77 -8.49 -14.76 23.18
CA THR A 77 -8.30 -16.02 22.45
C THR A 77 -7.43 -15.77 21.23
N VAL A 78 -6.19 -16.25 21.28
CA VAL A 78 -5.18 -16.02 20.26
C VAL A 78 -5.69 -16.67 18.98
N LYS A 79 -6.05 -15.85 17.99
CA LYS A 79 -6.47 -16.34 16.67
C LYS A 79 -5.29 -17.09 16.04
N LYS A 80 -5.60 -18.14 15.28
CA LYS A 80 -4.60 -19.01 14.62
C LYS A 80 -3.61 -18.14 13.82
N ALA A 81 -2.32 -18.28 14.12
CA ALA A 81 -1.28 -17.52 13.46
C ALA A 81 -1.19 -17.89 11.97
N ILE A 82 -0.97 -16.88 11.12
CA ILE A 82 -0.73 -17.08 9.68
C ILE A 82 0.62 -17.75 9.47
N TRP A 83 1.61 -17.42 10.29
CA TRP A 83 2.97 -17.94 10.20
C TRP A 83 3.20 -19.01 11.25
N ILE A 84 3.32 -20.26 10.81
CA ILE A 84 3.54 -21.41 11.69
C ILE A 84 5.01 -21.82 11.55
N VAL A 85 5.77 -21.70 12.64
CA VAL A 85 7.20 -21.96 12.71
C VAL A 85 7.47 -22.96 13.80
N SER A 86 7.58 -24.24 13.43
CA SER A 86 7.89 -25.33 14.37
C SER A 86 9.32 -25.25 14.88
N GLU A 87 10.29 -25.25 13.97
CA GLU A 87 11.72 -25.15 14.28
C GLU A 87 12.40 -24.26 13.21
N PRO A 88 13.05 -23.15 13.60
CA PRO A 88 13.72 -22.29 12.65
C PRO A 88 15.03 -22.94 12.18
N THR A 89 15.38 -22.69 10.92
CA THR A 89 16.61 -23.20 10.31
C THR A 89 17.84 -22.69 11.09
N PRO A 90 18.83 -23.54 11.39
CA PRO A 90 20.06 -23.09 12.04
C PRO A 90 20.76 -22.03 11.19
N LEU A 91 21.31 -21.00 11.83
CA LEU A 91 22.04 -19.94 11.15
C LEU A 91 23.28 -20.55 10.44
N PRO A 92 23.42 -20.43 9.11
CA PRO A 92 24.58 -20.99 8.43
C PRO A 92 25.89 -20.30 8.87
N PHE A 93 26.96 -21.07 9.06
CA PHE A 93 28.23 -20.62 9.68
C PHE A 93 28.91 -19.42 8.99
N HIS A 94 28.59 -19.16 7.72
CA HIS A 94 29.14 -18.06 6.92
C HIS A 94 28.07 -17.11 6.37
N TYR A 95 26.87 -17.14 6.94
CA TYR A 95 25.80 -16.25 6.50
C TYR A 95 26.01 -14.83 7.06
N PRO A 96 26.25 -13.81 6.22
CA PRO A 96 26.40 -12.44 6.68
C PRO A 96 25.03 -11.87 7.06
N LEU A 97 24.74 -11.75 8.35
CA LEU A 97 23.50 -11.14 8.82
C LEU A 97 23.43 -9.65 8.41
N GLU A 98 22.30 -9.25 7.83
CA GLU A 98 22.03 -7.85 7.48
C GLU A 98 21.88 -6.97 8.73
N ARG A 99 22.11 -5.66 8.60
CA ARG A 99 22.02 -4.72 9.75
C ARG A 99 20.64 -4.69 10.42
N THR A 100 19.62 -5.16 9.73
CA THR A 100 18.22 -5.25 10.18
C THR A 100 17.93 -6.61 10.83
N ASN A 101 18.76 -6.99 11.82
CA ASN A 101 18.59 -8.22 12.60
C ASN A 101 18.46 -7.96 14.11
N VAL A 102 17.96 -8.96 14.83
CA VAL A 102 17.92 -9.01 16.30
C VAL A 102 18.02 -10.44 16.82
N TYR A 103 18.71 -10.62 17.94
CA TYR A 103 18.68 -11.83 18.76
C TYR A 103 17.60 -11.74 19.85
N VAL A 104 16.79 -12.80 19.98
CA VAL A 104 15.75 -12.96 21.00
C VAL A 104 16.05 -14.22 21.80
N ALA A 105 16.33 -14.06 23.09
CA ALA A 105 16.71 -15.17 23.98
C ALA A 105 15.53 -15.77 24.75
N ASP A 106 14.52 -14.95 25.08
CA ASP A 106 13.45 -15.30 26.02
C ASP A 106 12.12 -15.63 25.34
N ALA A 107 12.16 -16.18 24.12
CA ALA A 107 10.96 -16.55 23.37
C ALA A 107 11.22 -17.71 22.42
N SER A 108 10.21 -18.55 22.24
CA SER A 108 10.18 -19.58 21.20
C SER A 108 10.07 -18.95 19.80
N ALA A 109 10.39 -19.74 18.77
CA ALA A 109 10.25 -19.31 17.38
C ALA A 109 8.79 -18.94 17.03
N GLN A 110 7.83 -19.74 17.50
CA GLN A 110 6.41 -19.47 17.29
C GLN A 110 5.96 -18.20 18.00
N GLU A 111 6.38 -17.96 19.25
CA GLU A 111 6.05 -16.71 19.94
C GLU A 111 6.62 -15.48 19.22
N CYS A 112 7.84 -15.59 18.66
CA CYS A 112 8.40 -14.53 17.82
C CYS A 112 7.57 -14.31 16.55
N ALA A 113 7.21 -15.40 15.86
CA ALA A 113 6.37 -15.36 14.66
C ALA A 113 4.99 -14.73 14.94
N ASP A 114 4.36 -15.06 16.06
CA ASP A 114 3.07 -14.51 16.49
C ASP A 114 3.17 -13.01 16.74
N ARG A 115 4.21 -12.55 17.45
CA ARG A 115 4.46 -11.12 17.69
C ARG A 115 4.71 -10.37 16.38
N ILE A 116 5.42 -10.98 15.44
CA ILE A 116 5.66 -10.39 14.12
C ILE A 116 4.37 -10.32 13.30
N CYS A 117 3.58 -11.39 13.23
CA CYS A 117 2.31 -11.40 12.52
C CYS A 117 1.33 -10.37 13.09
N HIS A 118 1.24 -10.29 14.42
CA HIS A 118 0.44 -9.27 15.10
C HIS A 118 0.89 -7.86 14.72
N CYS A 119 2.21 -7.65 14.63
CA CYS A 119 2.81 -6.40 14.21
C CYS A 119 2.42 -6.00 12.78
N LEU A 120 2.63 -6.91 11.82
CA LEU A 120 2.28 -6.71 10.41
C LEU A 120 0.79 -6.38 10.26
N ARG A 121 -0.07 -7.09 10.98
CA ARG A 121 -1.52 -6.85 11.00
C ARG A 121 -1.88 -5.45 11.48
N ILE A 122 -1.26 -4.98 12.58
CA ILE A 122 -1.50 -3.63 13.12
C ILE A 122 -1.03 -2.55 12.14
N LEU A 123 0.10 -2.78 11.47
CA LEU A 123 0.69 -1.86 10.51
C LEU A 123 0.02 -1.91 9.12
N ASN A 124 -1.00 -2.76 8.94
CA ASN A 124 -1.67 -2.97 7.65
C ASN A 124 -0.67 -3.37 6.55
N ILE A 125 0.22 -4.31 6.88
CA ILE A 125 1.20 -4.87 5.97
C ILE A 125 0.70 -6.25 5.54
N ALA A 126 0.55 -6.45 4.25
CA ALA A 126 0.21 -7.76 3.68
C ALA A 126 1.37 -8.72 3.91
N ALA A 127 1.06 -9.96 4.31
CA ALA A 127 2.08 -10.98 4.52
C ALA A 127 1.58 -12.34 4.05
N HIS A 128 2.45 -13.08 3.37
CA HIS A 128 2.21 -14.44 2.93
C HIS A 128 3.45 -15.28 3.21
N GLN A 129 3.26 -16.56 3.53
CA GLN A 129 4.38 -17.49 3.62
C GLN A 129 4.95 -17.69 2.22
N SER A 130 6.27 -17.80 2.09
CA SER A 130 6.85 -18.17 0.81
C SER A 130 6.43 -19.60 0.49
N GLU A 131 5.56 -19.76 -0.51
CA GLU A 131 5.37 -21.06 -1.14
C GLU A 131 6.74 -21.42 -1.74
N GLY A 132 7.33 -22.52 -1.26
CA GLY A 132 8.59 -22.99 -1.83
C GLY A 132 8.35 -23.23 -3.31
N ASP A 133 9.27 -22.78 -4.15
CA ASP A 133 9.19 -23.06 -5.59
C ASP A 133 9.14 -24.59 -5.75
N ASP A 134 8.02 -25.12 -6.27
CA ASP A 134 7.75 -26.57 -6.44
C ASP A 134 8.84 -27.30 -7.24
N THR A 135 9.72 -26.52 -7.87
CA THR A 135 10.84 -26.97 -8.68
C THR A 135 11.95 -27.67 -7.87
N GLU A 136 12.05 -27.43 -6.55
CA GLU A 136 13.04 -28.09 -5.68
C GLU A 136 12.35 -28.87 -4.54
N PRO A 137 11.93 -30.13 -4.77
CA PRO A 137 11.05 -30.89 -3.89
C PRO A 137 11.62 -31.28 -2.50
N GLU A 138 12.79 -30.79 -2.08
CA GLU A 138 13.42 -31.21 -0.82
C GLU A 138 13.93 -30.09 0.10
N SER A 139 13.72 -28.81 -0.21
CA SER A 139 14.07 -27.76 0.76
C SER A 139 12.98 -27.60 1.82
N SER A 140 13.05 -28.38 2.89
CA SER A 140 12.12 -28.34 4.05
C SER A 140 12.15 -27.01 4.84
N ASN A 141 12.87 -25.99 4.35
CA ASN A 141 13.19 -24.76 5.07
C ASN A 141 12.27 -23.55 4.75
N SER A 142 11.29 -23.70 3.86
CA SER A 142 10.42 -22.58 3.42
C SER A 142 9.54 -22.00 4.54
N SER A 143 9.29 -22.75 5.62
CA SER A 143 8.46 -22.30 6.76
C SER A 143 9.08 -21.15 7.56
N SER A 144 10.39 -20.92 7.44
CA SER A 144 11.12 -19.90 8.20
C SER A 144 11.14 -18.51 7.54
N VAL A 145 10.52 -18.36 6.36
CA VAL A 145 10.52 -17.11 5.59
C VAL A 145 9.10 -16.60 5.38
N LEU A 146 8.87 -15.35 5.79
CA LEU A 146 7.63 -14.62 5.56
C LEU A 146 7.88 -13.48 4.58
N LEU A 147 7.13 -13.43 3.49
CA LEU A 147 7.15 -12.32 2.54
C LEU A 147 6.11 -11.29 2.96
N ALA A 148 6.46 -10.01 2.87
CA ALA A 148 5.60 -8.93 3.30
C ALA A 148 5.67 -7.72 2.37
N GLU A 149 4.55 -7.02 2.25
CA GLU A 149 4.39 -5.86 1.38
C GLU A 149 3.55 -4.77 2.07
N THR A 150 4.06 -3.53 2.07
CA THR A 150 3.32 -2.36 2.56
C THR A 150 2.37 -1.79 1.50
N HIS A 151 1.44 -0.93 1.92
CA HIS A 151 0.58 -0.16 0.99
C HIS A 151 1.38 0.68 -0.03
N ASP A 152 2.57 1.15 0.36
CA ASP A 152 3.50 1.90 -0.51
C ASP A 152 4.46 1.00 -1.31
N PHE A 153 4.08 -0.26 -1.58
CA PHE A 153 4.85 -1.22 -2.40
C PHE A 153 6.27 -1.49 -1.88
N VAL A 154 6.49 -1.33 -0.57
CA VAL A 154 7.75 -1.75 0.06
C VAL A 154 7.68 -3.24 0.30
N LYS A 155 8.42 -4.00 -0.50
CA LYS A 155 8.53 -5.46 -0.41
C LYS A 155 9.74 -5.84 0.44
N PHE A 156 9.56 -6.76 1.38
CA PHE A 156 10.62 -7.28 2.22
C PHE A 156 10.34 -8.71 2.66
N SER A 157 11.37 -9.42 3.11
CA SER A 157 11.24 -10.73 3.75
C SER A 157 11.61 -10.65 5.22
N VAL A 158 10.97 -11.47 6.04
CA VAL A 158 11.31 -11.70 7.44
C VAL A 158 11.73 -13.15 7.59
N ARG A 159 12.93 -13.38 8.12
CA ARG A 159 13.52 -14.71 8.31
C ARG A 159 13.75 -14.98 9.79
N LEU A 160 13.52 -16.22 10.21
CA LEU A 160 13.87 -16.71 11.54
C LEU A 160 14.97 -17.76 11.45
N PHE A 161 16.05 -17.56 12.20
CA PHE A 161 17.11 -18.56 12.37
C PHE A 161 17.22 -19.00 13.83
N SER A 162 17.81 -20.17 14.05
CA SER A 162 18.28 -20.64 15.36
C SER A 162 19.79 -20.46 15.46
N ASP A 163 20.26 -19.79 16.52
CA ASP A 163 21.69 -19.59 16.77
C ASP A 163 21.98 -19.66 18.28
N GLU A 164 22.78 -20.64 18.71
CA GLU A 164 23.16 -20.88 20.12
C GLU A 164 21.98 -20.85 21.12
N GLY A 165 20.84 -21.44 20.74
CA GLY A 165 19.63 -21.48 21.56
C GLY A 165 18.85 -20.16 21.61
N LYS A 166 19.21 -19.18 20.78
CA LYS A 166 18.48 -17.92 20.58
C LYS A 166 17.82 -17.92 19.21
N ILE A 167 16.75 -17.14 19.08
CA ILE A 167 16.10 -16.88 17.79
C ILE A 167 16.71 -15.62 17.18
N VAL A 168 17.18 -15.72 15.95
CA VAL A 168 17.63 -14.56 15.16
C VAL A 168 16.51 -14.16 14.21
N VAL A 169 16.01 -12.94 14.34
CA VAL A 169 15.05 -12.37 13.41
C VAL A 169 15.77 -11.42 12.48
N GLU A 170 15.70 -11.67 11.18
CA GLU A 170 16.28 -10.83 10.14
C GLU A 170 15.17 -10.28 9.24
N VAL A 171 15.24 -8.99 8.89
CA VAL A 171 14.32 -8.37 7.92
C VAL A 171 15.13 -7.86 6.73
N GLN A 172 14.84 -8.32 5.51
CA GLN A 172 15.60 -7.96 4.32
C GLN A 172 14.71 -7.24 3.30
N ARG A 173 15.14 -6.08 2.81
CA ARG A 173 14.41 -5.32 1.78
C ARG A 173 14.57 -6.01 0.43
N LEU A 174 13.45 -6.26 -0.24
CA LEU A 174 13.38 -6.79 -1.60
C LEU A 174 13.12 -5.67 -2.63
N GLY A 175 12.39 -4.62 -2.24
CA GLY A 175 12.07 -3.49 -3.12
C GLY A 175 11.41 -2.30 -2.41
N GLY A 176 11.04 -1.26 -3.17
CA GLY A 176 10.29 -0.08 -2.69
C GLY A 176 11.12 0.93 -1.90
N CYS A 177 10.51 1.88 -1.20
CA CYS A 177 11.20 2.99 -0.52
C CYS A 177 12.03 2.54 0.71
N ALA A 178 13.29 3.00 0.80
CA ALA A 178 14.19 2.69 1.92
C ALA A 178 13.73 3.29 3.26
N PHE A 179 13.06 4.45 3.23
CA PHE A 179 12.53 5.09 4.42
C PHE A 179 11.36 4.28 5.02
N GLY A 180 10.37 3.94 4.19
CA GLY A 180 9.25 3.08 4.60
C GLY A 180 9.71 1.72 5.11
N PHE A 181 10.70 1.11 4.43
CA PHE A 181 11.33 -0.13 4.90
C PHE A 181 11.96 0.02 6.30
N ARG A 182 12.68 1.12 6.54
CA ARG A 182 13.33 1.37 7.83
C ARG A 182 12.30 1.50 8.96
N GLU A 183 11.16 2.12 8.70
CA GLU A 183 10.08 2.25 9.69
C GLU A 183 9.44 0.89 9.98
N ALA A 184 9.08 0.13 8.94
CA ALA A 184 8.49 -1.20 9.06
C ALA A 184 9.44 -2.18 9.76
N SER A 185 10.68 -2.30 9.30
CA SER A 185 11.69 -3.22 9.88
C SER A 185 11.95 -2.91 11.36
N ARG A 186 12.04 -1.64 11.76
CA ARG A 186 12.20 -1.27 13.18
C ARG A 186 11.02 -1.68 14.03
N ALA A 187 9.80 -1.51 13.54
CA ALA A 187 8.60 -1.92 14.26
C ALA A 187 8.53 -3.45 14.40
N ILE A 188 8.88 -4.19 13.35
CA ILE A 188 8.93 -5.66 13.35
C ILE A 188 9.98 -6.18 14.33
N LEU A 189 11.21 -5.68 14.26
CA LEU A 189 12.32 -6.12 15.13
C LEU A 189 12.05 -5.81 16.61
N ARG A 190 11.35 -4.71 16.92
CA ARG A 190 10.88 -4.39 18.28
C ARG A 190 9.80 -5.35 18.75
N SER A 191 8.79 -5.59 17.91
CA SER A 191 7.73 -6.54 18.22
C SER A 191 8.29 -7.93 18.48
N ALA A 192 9.27 -8.38 17.70
CA ALA A 192 9.96 -9.66 17.90
C ALA A 192 10.60 -9.78 19.30
N ARG A 193 11.24 -8.71 19.80
CA ARG A 193 11.80 -8.65 21.17
C ARG A 193 10.74 -8.72 22.26
N GLY A 194 9.47 -8.49 21.93
CA GLY A 194 8.39 -8.32 22.90
C GLY A 194 8.25 -6.88 23.39
N ASP A 195 8.91 -5.91 22.74
CA ASP A 195 8.72 -4.49 23.05
C ASP A 195 7.30 -4.08 22.67
N SER A 196 6.63 -3.31 23.54
CA SER A 196 5.26 -2.89 23.26
C SER A 196 5.23 -1.85 22.14
N PHE A 197 4.24 -1.93 21.26
CA PHE A 197 4.01 -0.92 20.21
C PHE A 197 3.83 0.49 20.75
N GLN A 198 3.29 0.61 21.97
CA GLN A 198 2.99 1.88 22.61
C GLN A 198 4.26 2.64 23.01
N ASP A 199 5.41 1.96 23.07
CA ASP A 199 6.69 2.58 23.40
C ASP A 199 7.36 3.26 22.20
N THR A 200 6.70 3.27 21.03
CA THR A 200 7.15 4.11 19.92
C THR A 200 6.99 5.57 20.31
N ALA A 201 8.13 6.24 20.56
CA ALA A 201 8.15 7.68 20.80
C ALA A 201 7.30 8.36 19.71
N PRO A 202 6.34 9.24 20.10
CA PRO A 202 5.45 9.87 19.15
C PRO A 202 6.28 10.52 18.04
N SER A 203 5.85 10.34 16.78
CA SER A 203 6.54 10.95 15.66
C SER A 203 6.66 12.45 15.95
N ARG A 204 7.91 12.95 15.97
CA ARG A 204 8.15 14.37 16.21
C ARG A 204 7.58 15.11 15.01
N LYS A 205 6.39 15.66 15.16
CA LYS A 205 5.80 16.56 14.16
C LYS A 205 6.70 17.77 14.06
N LEU A 206 7.48 17.85 12.98
CA LEU A 206 8.23 19.05 12.65
C LEU A 206 7.20 20.09 12.21
N SER A 207 6.89 21.05 13.07
CA SER A 207 6.00 22.15 12.71
C SER A 207 6.66 22.97 11.62
N ILE A 208 5.94 23.20 10.52
CA ILE A 208 6.36 24.14 9.49
C ILE A 208 6.51 25.53 10.13
N PRO A 209 7.63 26.24 9.94
CA PRO A 209 7.80 27.57 10.49
C PRO A 209 6.68 28.51 10.00
N PRO A 210 6.08 29.34 10.88
CA PRO A 210 4.97 30.25 10.52
C PRO A 210 5.37 31.35 9.53
N ALA A 211 6.67 31.48 9.21
CA ALA A 211 7.19 32.44 8.25
C ALA A 211 7.04 32.00 6.79
N LEU A 212 6.61 30.76 6.51
CA LEU A 212 6.37 30.33 5.15
C LEU A 212 5.05 30.93 4.63
N PRO A 213 5.05 31.56 3.43
CA PRO A 213 3.84 32.12 2.86
C PRO A 213 2.82 31.00 2.62
N VAL A 214 1.62 31.18 3.18
CA VAL A 214 0.47 30.30 2.95
C VAL A 214 -0.16 30.70 1.62
N ARG A 215 -0.39 29.72 0.74
CA ARG A 215 -1.07 29.96 -0.54
C ARG A 215 -2.54 30.30 -0.27
N SER A 216 -3.13 31.18 -1.08
CA SER A 216 -4.57 31.41 -1.02
C SER A 216 -5.32 30.17 -1.51
N LEU A 217 -6.58 30.02 -1.08
CA LEU A 217 -7.46 28.93 -1.50
C LEU A 217 -7.58 28.87 -3.03
N GLU A 218 -7.78 30.00 -3.69
CA GLU A 218 -7.89 30.11 -5.16
C GLU A 218 -6.64 29.58 -5.89
N VAL A 219 -5.45 29.88 -5.35
CA VAL A 219 -4.18 29.38 -5.92
C VAL A 219 -4.07 27.88 -5.72
N LEU A 220 -4.48 27.36 -4.55
CA LEU A 220 -4.50 25.91 -4.30
C LEU A 220 -5.47 25.19 -5.25
N GLU A 221 -6.66 25.76 -5.49
CA GLU A 221 -7.65 25.20 -6.42
C GLU A 221 -7.12 25.18 -7.86
N SER A 222 -6.49 26.28 -8.30
CA SER A 222 -5.85 26.34 -9.62
C SER A 222 -4.75 25.29 -9.73
N CYS A 223 -3.84 25.21 -8.76
CA CYS A 223 -2.77 24.20 -8.77
C CYS A 223 -3.33 22.77 -8.79
N THR A 224 -4.37 22.48 -8.00
CA THR A 224 -5.00 21.14 -7.97
C THR A 224 -5.59 20.77 -9.32
N ARG A 225 -6.20 21.73 -10.03
CA ARG A 225 -6.71 21.50 -11.39
C ARG A 225 -5.58 21.25 -12.39
N ASP A 226 -4.53 22.07 -12.34
CA ASP A 226 -3.37 21.92 -13.23
C ASP A 226 -2.68 20.56 -13.00
N ASP A 227 -2.47 20.18 -11.74
CA ASP A 227 -1.88 18.89 -11.35
C ASP A 227 -2.75 17.71 -11.80
N PHE A 228 -4.08 17.84 -11.70
CA PHE A 228 -5.02 16.85 -12.21
C PHE A 228 -4.96 16.72 -13.74
N GLU A 229 -4.92 17.83 -14.49
CA GLU A 229 -4.81 17.80 -15.95
C GLU A 229 -3.50 17.13 -16.40
N ILE A 230 -2.38 17.42 -15.71
CA ILE A 230 -1.09 16.76 -15.96
C ILE A 230 -1.20 15.26 -15.70
N ALA A 231 -1.74 14.85 -14.55
CA ALA A 231 -1.93 13.44 -14.22
C ALA A 231 -2.83 12.74 -15.24
N MET A 232 -3.92 13.38 -15.69
CA MET A 232 -4.81 12.81 -16.69
C MET A 232 -4.13 12.61 -18.05
N ASN A 233 -3.32 13.58 -18.50
CA ASN A 233 -2.51 13.44 -19.72
C ASN A 233 -1.52 12.28 -19.61
N MET A 234 -0.89 12.12 -18.45
CA MET A 234 0.03 11.02 -18.17
C MET A 234 -0.68 9.66 -18.10
N LEU A 235 -1.91 9.62 -17.59
CA LEU A 235 -2.75 8.42 -17.52
C LEU A 235 -3.22 7.95 -18.91
N GLN A 236 -3.35 8.89 -19.86
CA GLN A 236 -3.67 8.61 -21.26
C GLN A 236 -2.47 8.13 -22.09
N SER A 237 -1.25 8.28 -21.57
CA SER A 237 -0.04 7.75 -22.21
C SER A 237 -0.12 6.24 -22.39
N GLU A 238 0.57 5.70 -23.41
CA GLU A 238 0.77 4.26 -23.58
C GLU A 238 1.91 3.73 -22.70
N CYS A 239 2.73 4.63 -22.12
CA CYS A 239 3.83 4.27 -21.24
C CYS A 239 3.31 3.89 -19.85
N VAL A 240 3.54 2.64 -19.44
CA VAL A 240 3.14 2.08 -18.14
C VAL A 240 3.69 2.91 -16.98
N ASP A 241 4.94 3.36 -17.05
CA ASP A 241 5.56 4.17 -16.00
C ASP A 241 4.88 5.54 -15.86
N SER A 242 4.47 6.15 -16.97
CA SER A 242 3.72 7.41 -16.99
C SER A 242 2.34 7.22 -16.35
N GLN A 243 1.65 6.12 -16.66
CA GLN A 243 0.36 5.79 -16.06
C GLN A 243 0.50 5.53 -14.56
N TYR A 244 1.55 4.84 -14.13
CA TYR A 244 1.81 4.58 -12.71
C TYR A 244 2.06 5.88 -11.95
N LEU A 245 2.90 6.76 -12.50
CA LEU A 245 3.17 8.08 -11.90
C LEU A 245 1.92 8.98 -11.88
N ALA A 246 1.05 8.87 -12.87
CA ALA A 246 -0.26 9.52 -12.86
C ALA A 246 -1.11 9.02 -11.68
N LEU A 247 -1.20 7.70 -11.49
CA LEU A 247 -1.96 7.10 -10.40
C LEU A 247 -1.40 7.50 -9.02
N ASP A 248 -0.07 7.56 -8.85
CA ASP A 248 0.56 8.07 -7.63
C ASP A 248 0.14 9.52 -7.34
N SER A 249 0.12 10.36 -8.39
CA SER A 249 -0.27 11.77 -8.27
C SER A 249 -1.75 11.90 -7.88
N LEU A 250 -2.64 11.12 -8.52
CA LEU A 250 -4.07 11.09 -8.21
C LEU A 250 -4.34 10.58 -6.78
N GLU A 251 -3.61 9.54 -6.34
CA GLU A 251 -3.73 9.00 -4.99
C GLU A 251 -3.35 10.05 -3.95
N GLN A 252 -2.23 10.75 -4.15
CA GLN A 252 -1.75 11.78 -3.24
C GLN A 252 -2.76 12.94 -3.12
N MET A 253 -3.28 13.42 -4.25
CA MET A 253 -4.29 14.49 -4.29
C MET A 253 -5.59 14.10 -3.57
N THR A 254 -5.98 12.84 -3.67
CA THR A 254 -7.22 12.31 -3.05
C THR A 254 -7.04 11.82 -1.60
N GLN A 255 -5.81 11.77 -1.07
CA GLN A 255 -5.56 11.30 0.30
C GLN A 255 -5.26 12.44 1.30
N SER A 256 -4.49 13.46 0.90
CA SER A 256 -3.84 14.38 1.84
C SER A 256 -3.92 15.86 1.46
N SER A 257 -4.72 16.22 0.45
CA SER A 257 -4.89 17.60 0.02
C SER A 257 -5.84 18.38 0.93
N GLU A 258 -5.56 19.67 1.13
CA GLU A 258 -6.51 20.62 1.71
C GLU A 258 -7.80 20.72 0.88
N LEU A 259 -7.72 20.34 -0.41
CA LEU A 259 -8.80 20.35 -1.39
C LEU A 259 -9.23 18.93 -1.81
N ILE A 260 -9.19 17.98 -0.87
CA ILE A 260 -9.50 16.56 -1.12
C ILE A 260 -10.84 16.36 -1.84
N GLN A 261 -11.88 17.12 -1.50
CA GLN A 261 -13.20 17.03 -2.14
C GLN A 261 -13.18 17.50 -3.60
N MET A 262 -12.41 18.55 -3.91
CA MET A 262 -12.26 19.02 -5.29
C MET A 262 -11.52 17.98 -6.13
N ALA A 263 -10.41 17.46 -5.63
CA ALA A 263 -9.67 16.39 -6.31
C ALA A 263 -10.54 15.14 -6.53
N ALA A 264 -11.33 14.75 -5.51
CA ALA A 264 -12.27 13.64 -5.63
C ALA A 264 -13.35 13.89 -6.70
N LYS A 265 -13.90 15.10 -6.78
CA LYS A 265 -14.87 15.47 -7.84
C LYS A 265 -14.25 15.33 -9.22
N LEU A 266 -13.03 15.85 -9.42
CA LEU A 266 -12.29 15.74 -10.69
C LEU A 266 -12.01 14.27 -11.06
N VAL A 267 -11.56 13.45 -10.12
CA VAL A 267 -11.31 12.02 -10.33
C VAL A 267 -12.58 11.25 -10.71
N LEU A 268 -13.71 11.63 -10.12
CA LEU A 268 -14.99 10.98 -10.39
C LEU A 268 -15.69 11.51 -11.66
N GLU A 269 -15.10 12.46 -12.39
CA GLU A 269 -15.61 12.83 -13.72
C GLU A 269 -15.48 11.66 -14.71
N SER A 270 -16.46 11.51 -15.63
CA SER A 270 -16.65 10.24 -16.38
C SER A 270 -15.40 9.83 -17.17
N ARG A 271 -14.68 10.78 -17.77
CA ARG A 271 -13.46 10.50 -18.53
C ARG A 271 -12.35 9.87 -17.70
N CYS A 272 -12.20 10.31 -16.45
CA CYS A 272 -11.17 9.78 -15.55
C CYS A 272 -11.59 8.39 -15.05
N VAL A 273 -12.84 8.24 -14.61
CA VAL A 273 -13.40 6.95 -14.18
C VAL A 273 -13.30 5.89 -15.27
N GLU A 274 -13.71 6.21 -16.51
CA GLU A 274 -13.60 5.30 -17.66
C GLU A 274 -12.17 4.80 -17.86
N ARG A 275 -11.20 5.72 -17.77
CA ARG A 275 -9.78 5.38 -17.90
C ARG A 275 -9.29 4.53 -16.74
N LEU A 276 -9.67 4.86 -15.51
CA LEU A 276 -9.31 4.11 -14.31
C LEU A 276 -9.88 2.68 -14.37
N VAL A 277 -11.16 2.52 -14.72
CA VAL A 277 -11.80 1.21 -14.87
C VAL A 277 -11.12 0.38 -15.94
N ALA A 278 -10.73 0.96 -17.08
CA ALA A 278 -9.97 0.25 -18.12
C ALA A 278 -8.60 -0.25 -17.63
N LEU A 279 -7.97 0.45 -16.67
CA LEU A 279 -6.68 0.04 -16.09
C LEU A 279 -6.81 -1.08 -15.05
N LEU A 280 -8.02 -1.46 -14.62
CA LEU A 280 -8.23 -2.62 -13.73
C LEU A 280 -7.89 -3.95 -14.39
N GLU A 281 -7.81 -3.99 -15.72
CA GLU A 281 -7.32 -5.15 -16.46
C GLU A 281 -5.80 -5.36 -16.29
N ASN A 282 -5.06 -4.33 -15.85
CA ASN A 282 -3.63 -4.41 -15.60
C ASN A 282 -3.35 -4.69 -14.13
N ASP A 283 -3.01 -5.95 -13.82
CA ASP A 283 -2.78 -6.44 -12.46
C ASP A 283 -1.79 -5.59 -11.64
N ALA A 284 -0.77 -5.03 -12.28
CA ALA A 284 0.24 -4.20 -11.61
C ALA A 284 -0.30 -2.84 -11.13
N MET A 285 -1.41 -2.36 -11.72
CA MET A 285 -2.02 -1.06 -11.44
C MET A 285 -3.28 -1.15 -10.58
N VAL A 286 -3.91 -2.32 -10.50
CA VAL A 286 -5.17 -2.58 -9.79
C VAL A 286 -5.20 -1.91 -8.41
N ARG A 287 -4.17 -2.14 -7.59
CA ARG A 287 -4.12 -1.61 -6.22
C ARG A 287 -4.19 -0.09 -6.19
N LYS A 288 -3.45 0.58 -7.08
CA LYS A 288 -3.41 2.05 -7.18
C LYS A 288 -4.73 2.60 -7.70
N VAL A 289 -5.29 1.99 -8.74
CA VAL A 289 -6.60 2.37 -9.29
C VAL A 289 -7.68 2.28 -8.21
N LEU A 290 -7.75 1.16 -7.49
CA LEU A 290 -8.71 0.98 -6.40
C LEU A 290 -8.47 1.97 -5.27
N ALA A 291 -7.22 2.28 -4.93
CA ALA A 291 -6.91 3.28 -3.91
C ALA A 291 -7.40 4.68 -4.30
N VAL A 292 -7.16 5.11 -5.55
CA VAL A 292 -7.64 6.39 -6.10
C VAL A 292 -9.17 6.46 -6.05
N LEU A 293 -9.86 5.43 -6.55
CA LEU A 293 -11.33 5.37 -6.54
C LEU A 293 -11.88 5.35 -5.10
N ALA A 294 -11.29 4.55 -4.21
CA ALA A 294 -11.70 4.47 -2.81
C ALA A 294 -11.53 5.82 -2.10
N ASN A 295 -10.39 6.47 -2.30
CA ASN A 295 -10.12 7.80 -1.74
C ASN A 295 -11.12 8.83 -2.27
N ALA A 296 -11.34 8.89 -3.58
CA ALA A 296 -12.28 9.83 -4.19
C ALA A 296 -13.72 9.61 -3.69
N CYS A 297 -14.22 8.37 -3.69
CA CYS A 297 -15.57 8.07 -3.21
C CYS A 297 -15.73 8.38 -1.70
N THR A 298 -14.71 8.12 -0.88
CA THR A 298 -14.79 8.36 0.57
C THR A 298 -14.55 9.82 0.99
N ALA A 299 -13.94 10.63 0.13
CA ALA A 299 -13.71 12.05 0.38
C ALA A 299 -14.97 12.91 0.21
N LEU A 300 -15.93 12.46 -0.61
CA LEU A 300 -17.17 13.18 -0.86
C LEU A 300 -18.20 12.93 0.25
N GLU A 301 -19.02 13.95 0.49
CA GLU A 301 -20.22 13.78 1.30
C GLU A 301 -21.22 12.86 0.60
N SER A 302 -22.03 12.16 1.39
CA SER A 302 -23.03 11.23 0.89
C SER A 302 -23.96 11.86 -0.17
N ALA A 303 -24.45 13.09 0.04
CA ALA A 303 -25.31 13.75 -0.94
C ALA A 303 -24.59 14.04 -2.27
N ASP A 304 -23.37 14.55 -2.20
CA ASP A 304 -22.54 14.84 -3.38
C ASP A 304 -22.20 13.58 -4.16
N LEU A 305 -21.80 12.51 -3.48
CA LEU A 305 -21.50 11.23 -4.11
C LEU A 305 -22.74 10.63 -4.79
N ALA A 306 -23.91 10.72 -4.15
CA ALA A 306 -25.16 10.23 -4.75
C ALA A 306 -25.49 10.98 -6.05
N VAL A 307 -25.33 12.31 -6.08
CA VAL A 307 -25.53 13.12 -7.29
C VAL A 307 -24.54 12.74 -8.39
N MET A 308 -23.28 12.54 -8.01
CA MET A 308 -22.23 12.08 -8.93
C MET A 308 -22.59 10.72 -9.53
N LEU A 309 -22.98 9.73 -8.73
CA LEU A 309 -23.33 8.39 -9.21
C LEU A 309 -24.53 8.34 -10.17
N LEU A 310 -25.40 9.37 -10.18
CA LEU A 310 -26.44 9.48 -11.22
C LEU A 310 -25.87 9.76 -12.61
N SER A 311 -24.65 10.29 -12.70
CA SER A 311 -23.98 10.66 -13.95
C SER A 311 -22.97 9.61 -14.43
N PHE A 312 -22.59 8.64 -13.59
CA PHE A 312 -21.51 7.69 -13.86
C PHE A 312 -22.02 6.25 -13.82
N GLU A 313 -22.41 5.73 -15.00
CA GLU A 313 -22.90 4.36 -15.13
C GLU A 313 -21.79 3.33 -14.86
N GLN A 314 -20.53 3.62 -15.20
CA GLN A 314 -19.42 2.67 -15.10
C GLN A 314 -19.19 2.14 -13.67
N LEU A 315 -19.41 2.97 -12.65
CA LEU A 315 -19.27 2.54 -11.24
C LEU A 315 -20.47 1.73 -10.74
N LYS A 316 -21.57 1.73 -11.48
CA LYS A 316 -22.79 0.95 -11.20
C LYS A 316 -22.88 -0.31 -12.06
N GLU A 317 -22.06 -0.42 -13.10
CA GLU A 317 -22.03 -1.60 -13.96
C GLU A 317 -21.74 -2.87 -13.16
N THR A 318 -22.50 -3.92 -13.45
CA THR A 318 -22.34 -5.24 -12.83
C THR A 318 -20.93 -5.79 -12.99
N SER A 319 -20.25 -5.49 -14.10
CA SER A 319 -18.85 -5.88 -14.37
C SER A 319 -17.90 -5.31 -13.31
N PHE A 320 -17.97 -4.01 -13.04
CA PHE A 320 -17.15 -3.35 -12.04
C PHE A 320 -17.49 -3.79 -10.62
N LEU A 321 -18.79 -3.93 -10.29
CA LEU A 321 -19.21 -4.44 -8.99
C LEU A 321 -18.77 -5.89 -8.76
N SER A 322 -18.83 -6.73 -9.80
CA SER A 322 -18.28 -8.10 -9.79
C SER A 322 -16.79 -8.11 -9.53
N TYR A 323 -16.06 -7.19 -10.15
CA TYR A 323 -14.63 -7.06 -9.95
C TYR A 323 -14.29 -6.73 -8.49
N LEU A 324 -14.98 -5.75 -7.88
CA LEU A 324 -14.77 -5.40 -6.47
C LEU A 324 -15.07 -6.57 -5.53
N LEU A 325 -16.11 -7.35 -5.82
CA LEU A 325 -16.44 -8.56 -5.05
C LEU A 325 -15.38 -9.67 -5.26
N SER A 326 -14.85 -9.84 -6.47
CA SER A 326 -13.75 -10.77 -6.73
C SER A 326 -12.51 -10.39 -5.93
N SER A 327 -12.11 -9.12 -5.96
CA SER A 327 -10.97 -8.63 -5.16
C SER A 327 -11.18 -8.85 -3.65
N LEU A 328 -12.42 -8.76 -3.15
CA LEU A 328 -12.74 -9.13 -1.76
C LEU A 328 -12.68 -10.64 -1.51
N GLY A 329 -13.07 -11.45 -2.49
CA GLY A 329 -12.94 -12.91 -2.41
C GLY A 329 -11.50 -13.37 -2.28
N GLU A 330 -10.57 -12.63 -2.89
CA GLU A 330 -9.11 -12.84 -2.84
C GLU A 330 -8.44 -12.21 -1.60
N ALA A 331 -9.20 -11.83 -0.57
CA ALA A 331 -8.69 -11.13 0.62
C ALA A 331 -7.56 -11.86 1.38
N SER A 332 -7.46 -13.19 1.27
CA SER A 332 -6.38 -13.96 1.89
C SER A 332 -5.04 -13.74 1.19
N ASP A 333 -5.07 -13.60 -0.13
CA ASP A 333 -3.89 -13.51 -0.99
C ASP A 333 -3.51 -12.05 -1.25
N ARG A 334 -4.53 -11.19 -1.43
CA ARG A 334 -4.42 -9.78 -1.84
C ARG A 334 -5.17 -8.85 -0.87
N PRO A 335 -4.78 -8.80 0.42
CA PRO A 335 -5.52 -8.05 1.43
C PRO A 335 -5.51 -6.53 1.22
N LEU A 336 -4.51 -5.98 0.50
CA LEU A 336 -4.44 -4.55 0.20
C LEU A 336 -5.47 -4.15 -0.85
N GLU A 337 -5.61 -4.93 -1.90
CA GLU A 337 -6.61 -4.77 -2.97
C GLU A 337 -8.02 -4.99 -2.40
N ALA A 338 -8.21 -6.06 -1.63
CA ALA A 338 -9.47 -6.32 -0.93
C ALA A 338 -9.87 -5.17 0.00
N TYR A 339 -8.91 -4.55 0.70
CA TYR A 339 -9.17 -3.40 1.56
C TYR A 339 -9.69 -2.21 0.77
N GLN A 340 -9.06 -1.87 -0.37
CA GLN A 340 -9.54 -0.79 -1.21
C GLN A 340 -10.89 -1.12 -1.85
N ALA A 341 -11.11 -2.37 -2.27
CA ALA A 341 -12.39 -2.84 -2.80
C ALA A 341 -13.52 -2.72 -1.75
N ALA A 342 -13.27 -3.09 -0.50
CA ALA A 342 -14.22 -2.88 0.61
C ALA A 342 -14.59 -1.42 0.77
N ARG A 343 -13.61 -0.51 0.72
CA ARG A 343 -13.83 0.94 0.82
C ARG A 343 -14.67 1.46 -0.34
N CYS A 344 -14.35 1.07 -1.57
CA CYS A 344 -15.13 1.41 -2.76
C CYS A 344 -16.58 0.94 -2.62
N LEU A 345 -16.81 -0.36 -2.38
CA LEU A 345 -18.16 -0.93 -2.27
C LEU A 345 -18.98 -0.23 -1.19
N LYS A 346 -18.41 -0.03 0.00
CA LYS A 346 -19.09 0.67 1.09
C LYS A 346 -19.52 2.08 0.70
N ALA A 347 -18.70 2.82 -0.03
CA ALA A 347 -19.06 4.16 -0.50
C ALA A 347 -20.15 4.12 -1.59
N LEU A 348 -20.10 3.15 -2.49
CA LEU A 348 -21.05 3.00 -3.60
C LEU A 348 -22.45 2.53 -3.16
N LEU A 349 -22.56 1.84 -2.01
CA LEU A 349 -23.84 1.42 -1.43
C LEU A 349 -24.75 2.57 -1.00
N ILE A 350 -24.34 3.83 -1.20
CA ILE A 350 -25.26 4.96 -1.13
C ILE A 350 -26.33 4.94 -2.23
N SER A 351 -26.05 4.30 -3.37
CA SER A 351 -27.00 4.16 -4.47
C SER A 351 -27.87 2.92 -4.30
N LYS A 352 -29.20 3.09 -4.29
CA LYS A 352 -30.17 1.98 -4.21
C LYS A 352 -30.07 1.00 -5.37
N GLU A 353 -29.64 1.48 -6.54
CA GLU A 353 -29.37 0.64 -7.69
C GLU A 353 -28.20 -0.31 -7.41
N VAL A 354 -27.09 0.22 -6.88
CA VAL A 354 -25.91 -0.58 -6.50
C VAL A 354 -26.26 -1.55 -5.38
N GLU A 355 -27.02 -1.11 -4.36
CA GLU A 355 -27.52 -2.01 -3.30
C GLU A 355 -28.26 -3.22 -3.90
N SER A 356 -29.18 -2.99 -4.84
CA SER A 356 -29.95 -4.06 -5.47
C SER A 356 -29.08 -5.05 -6.24
N ILE A 357 -28.12 -4.55 -7.02
CA ILE A 357 -27.20 -5.39 -7.80
C ILE A 357 -26.32 -6.23 -6.85
N ILE A 358 -25.73 -5.61 -5.82
CA ILE A 358 -24.84 -6.29 -4.87
C ILE A 358 -25.57 -7.36 -4.04
N VAL A 359 -26.84 -7.15 -3.69
CA VAL A 359 -27.67 -8.16 -3.02
C VAL A 359 -27.94 -9.35 -3.95
N GLN A 360 -28.21 -9.12 -5.23
CA GLN A 360 -28.42 -10.19 -6.21
C GLN A 360 -27.16 -11.06 -6.43
N MET A 361 -25.97 -10.51 -6.19
CA MET A 361 -24.69 -11.21 -6.33
C MET A 361 -24.27 -12.02 -5.10
N SER A 362 -25.14 -12.17 -4.09
CA SER A 362 -24.86 -12.93 -2.86
C SER A 362 -23.56 -12.50 -2.15
N CYS A 363 -23.30 -11.20 -2.10
CA CYS A 363 -22.05 -10.64 -1.57
C CYS A 363 -21.76 -10.91 -0.07
N VAL A 364 -22.76 -11.30 0.72
CA VAL A 364 -22.63 -11.45 2.19
C VAL A 364 -21.55 -12.46 2.54
N ASP A 365 -21.52 -13.62 1.90
CA ASP A 365 -20.52 -14.66 2.16
C ASP A 365 -19.10 -14.20 1.81
N VAL A 366 -18.97 -13.43 0.72
CA VAL A 366 -17.69 -12.86 0.27
C VAL A 366 -17.16 -11.84 1.28
N VAL A 367 -18.01 -10.92 1.75
CA VAL A 367 -17.62 -9.91 2.75
C VAL A 367 -17.32 -10.57 4.10
N GLU A 368 -18.02 -11.65 4.47
CA GLU A 368 -17.73 -12.40 5.68
C GLU A 368 -16.38 -13.10 5.59
N SER A 369 -16.07 -13.72 4.45
CA SER A 369 -14.77 -14.31 4.17
C SER A 369 -13.65 -13.27 4.27
N ALA A 370 -13.82 -12.12 3.61
CA ALA A 370 -12.87 -11.01 3.66
C ALA A 370 -12.66 -10.47 5.09
N CYS A 371 -13.73 -10.37 5.88
CA CYS A 371 -13.66 -9.99 7.28
C CYS A 371 -12.81 -10.98 8.08
N ARG A 372 -13.00 -12.30 7.89
CA ARG A 372 -12.21 -13.34 8.55
C ARG A 372 -10.73 -13.26 8.14
N ALA A 373 -10.46 -13.11 6.85
CA ALA A 373 -9.11 -12.94 6.31
C ALA A 373 -8.41 -11.72 6.93
N GLY A 374 -9.02 -10.53 6.88
CA GLY A 374 -8.48 -9.32 7.51
C GLY A 374 -8.25 -9.48 9.01
N SER A 375 -9.13 -10.23 9.70
CA SER A 375 -8.97 -10.51 11.12
C SER A 375 -7.70 -11.28 11.46
N ASN A 376 -7.18 -12.05 10.50
CA ASN A 376 -5.93 -12.79 10.60
C ASN A 376 -4.75 -11.95 10.13
N CYS A 377 -4.84 -11.29 8.96
CA CYS A 377 -3.67 -10.71 8.27
C CYS A 377 -3.62 -9.17 8.24
N HIS A 378 -4.76 -8.48 8.25
CA HIS A 378 -4.82 -7.07 7.88
C HIS A 378 -5.91 -6.29 8.62
N ARG A 379 -5.53 -5.50 9.63
CA ARG A 379 -6.48 -4.84 10.56
C ARG A 379 -7.43 -3.86 9.84
N ALA A 380 -6.94 -3.06 8.91
CA ALA A 380 -7.79 -2.11 8.19
C ALA A 380 -8.85 -2.81 7.32
N LEU A 381 -8.51 -3.99 6.78
CA LEU A 381 -9.47 -4.83 6.03
C LEU A 381 -10.55 -5.37 6.97
N GLU A 382 -10.18 -5.94 8.12
CA GLU A 382 -11.14 -6.39 9.15
C GLU A 382 -12.15 -5.29 9.48
N GLN A 383 -11.66 -4.07 9.71
CA GLN A 383 -12.51 -2.93 10.09
C GLN A 383 -13.43 -2.48 8.98
N GLU A 384 -12.94 -2.34 7.75
CA GLU A 384 -13.80 -1.90 6.63
C GLU A 384 -14.78 -2.99 6.19
N SER A 385 -14.36 -4.26 6.14
CA SER A 385 -15.27 -5.38 5.88
C SER A 385 -16.36 -5.51 6.94
N LEU A 386 -16.05 -5.26 8.22
CA LEU A 386 -17.08 -5.26 9.27
C LEU A 386 -18.09 -4.14 9.08
N LYS A 387 -17.64 -2.92 8.74
CA LYS A 387 -18.54 -1.79 8.45
C LYS A 387 -19.44 -2.10 7.23
N LEU A 388 -18.85 -2.66 6.18
CA LEU A 388 -19.57 -3.09 4.98
C LEU A 388 -20.60 -4.17 5.31
N MET A 389 -20.22 -5.18 6.09
CA MET A 389 -21.11 -6.26 6.55
C MET A 389 -22.30 -5.73 7.36
N THR A 390 -22.08 -4.79 8.28
CA THR A 390 -23.17 -4.16 9.05
C THR A 390 -24.15 -3.45 8.12
N HIS A 391 -23.66 -2.75 7.10
CA HIS A 391 -24.51 -2.07 6.13
C HIS A 391 -25.34 -3.06 5.31
N LEU A 392 -24.72 -4.12 4.77
CA LEU A 392 -25.40 -5.15 3.98
C LEU A 392 -26.48 -5.88 4.76
N ARG A 393 -26.24 -6.20 6.05
CA ARG A 393 -27.26 -6.82 6.91
C ARG A 393 -28.49 -5.94 7.10
N ASN A 394 -28.33 -4.62 7.13
CA ASN A 394 -29.47 -3.69 7.23
C ASN A 394 -30.29 -3.60 5.94
N ILE A 395 -29.72 -3.99 4.78
CA ILE A 395 -30.41 -3.99 3.49
C ILE A 395 -31.12 -5.33 3.24
N CYS A 396 -30.49 -6.44 3.66
CA CYS A 396 -31.02 -7.79 3.43
C CYS A 396 -32.09 -8.24 4.43
N CYS A 397 -32.18 -7.60 5.59
CA CYS A 397 -33.24 -7.82 6.58
C CYS A 397 -34.42 -6.90 6.31
#